data_AF-A0A937AVI5-F1
#
_entry.id   AF-A0A937AVI5-F1
#
_cell.length_a   1.000
_cell.length_b   1.000
_cell.length_c   1.000
_cell.angle_alpha   90.00
_cell.angle_beta   90.00
_cell.angle_gamma   90.00
#
_symmetry.space_group_name_H-M   'P 1'
#
loop_
_entity.id
_entity.type
_entity.pdbx_description
1 polymer ?
#
loop_
_entity_poly.entity_id
_entity_poly.type
_entity_poly.pdbx_seq_one_letter_code
_entity_poly.pdbx_strand_id
1 'polypeptide(L)'
;FGFFPMEDEKYKIKGLERFDSAKLEKLSVDADAAYITDAYGVFRNEWFKQGNIQDRSGIVYGGMSKQDIYFLELMKQKNKLIITEFNSIGSPTDPVIRKRFEQAFGINWSGWIGRYFESFDTTVNKELPSWLIKNYKRTHQNQWPFKKGGVAFINADNDLVVILENDKHLKTELPYICASEEGIKHYGMPEKIKYSFWFDIVNVNQSFNHVISDFRIDVNEAGKAELAQYKIPSSFPAITAHINKDYRFFYFSADFCDNPISLSSSYFKGVAFFKWMMYTEREPLERKSFFWRLYRPLVTTILNDYHDSINKDQ
;
A
#
# COMPACT_ATOMS: atom_id res chain seq x y z
N PHE A 1 -1.08 -17.68 2.78
CA PHE A 1 -2.31 -17.66 3.59
C PHE A 1 -3.32 -16.72 2.92
N GLY A 2 -4.62 -16.80 3.22
CA GLY A 2 -5.61 -15.86 2.69
C GLY A 2 -6.87 -16.50 2.07
N PHE A 3 -7.49 -15.78 1.14
CA PHE A 3 -8.72 -16.18 0.44
C PHE A 3 -8.41 -16.97 -0.84
N PHE A 4 -9.10 -18.10 -1.02
CA PHE A 4 -8.94 -18.97 -2.20
C PHE A 4 -10.29 -19.11 -2.92
N PRO A 5 -10.48 -18.47 -4.09
CA PRO A 5 -11.71 -18.59 -4.86
C PRO A 5 -11.87 -20.02 -5.41
N MET A 6 -13.11 -20.47 -5.52
CA MET A 6 -13.51 -21.74 -6.15
C MET A 6 -14.68 -21.51 -7.10
N GLU A 7 -15.04 -22.54 -7.87
CA GLU A 7 -16.22 -22.53 -8.75
C GLU A 7 -17.52 -22.30 -7.97
N ASP A 8 -18.54 -21.82 -8.68
CA ASP A 8 -19.90 -21.54 -8.16
C ASP A 8 -19.93 -20.59 -6.95
N GLU A 9 -19.10 -19.54 -6.94
CA GLU A 9 -19.04 -18.56 -5.84
C GLU A 9 -18.70 -19.20 -4.47
N LYS A 10 -18.08 -20.38 -4.48
CA LYS A 10 -17.54 -21.03 -3.27
C LYS A 10 -16.12 -20.55 -3.00
N TYR A 11 -15.71 -20.55 -1.75
CA TYR A 11 -14.36 -20.15 -1.39
C TYR A 11 -13.82 -20.93 -0.18
N LYS A 12 -12.50 -20.92 -0.05
CA LYS A 12 -11.80 -21.43 1.15
C LYS A 12 -10.99 -20.30 1.77
N ILE A 13 -11.16 -20.11 3.07
CA ILE A 13 -10.28 -19.25 3.86
C ILE A 13 -9.17 -20.11 4.46
N LYS A 14 -7.92 -19.76 4.17
CA LYS A 14 -6.73 -20.36 4.76
C LYS A 14 -5.86 -19.25 5.36
N GLY A 15 -6.46 -18.41 6.19
CA GLY A 15 -5.75 -17.42 7.02
C GLY A 15 -5.28 -18.02 8.35
N LEU A 16 -4.59 -17.19 9.14
CA LEU A 16 -4.02 -17.60 10.43
C LEU A 16 -5.07 -17.72 11.54
N GLU A 17 -6.31 -17.29 11.32
CA GLU A 17 -7.44 -17.41 12.27
C GLU A 17 -7.76 -18.86 12.62
N ARG A 18 -7.30 -19.81 11.79
CA ARG A 18 -7.44 -21.26 11.99
C ARG A 18 -6.41 -21.83 12.97
N PHE A 19 -5.40 -21.06 13.34
CA PHE A 19 -4.30 -21.51 14.16
C PHE A 19 -4.54 -21.07 15.62
N ASP A 20 -4.31 -22.00 16.54
CA ASP A 20 -4.18 -21.69 17.96
C ASP A 20 -2.79 -21.11 18.26
N SER A 21 -2.58 -20.64 19.49
CA SER A 21 -1.32 -20.02 19.90
C SER A 21 -0.11 -20.95 19.71
N ALA A 22 -0.25 -22.23 20.04
CA ALA A 22 0.84 -23.21 19.90
C ALA A 22 1.27 -23.39 18.44
N LYS A 23 0.31 -23.41 17.50
CA LYS A 23 0.61 -23.46 16.05
C LYS A 23 1.24 -22.16 15.55
N LEU A 24 0.83 -21.01 16.05
CA LEU A 24 1.44 -19.72 15.68
C LEU A 24 2.87 -19.60 16.21
N GLU A 25 3.12 -20.06 17.43
CA GLU A 25 4.47 -20.16 17.99
C GLU A 25 5.35 -21.05 17.13
N LYS A 26 4.86 -22.27 16.80
CA LYS A 26 5.59 -23.16 15.89
C LYS A 26 5.84 -22.52 14.53
N LEU A 27 4.82 -21.90 13.92
CA LEU A 27 4.97 -21.20 12.64
C LEU A 27 6.03 -20.10 12.73
N SER A 28 6.09 -19.36 13.84
CA SER A 28 7.09 -18.30 14.06
C SER A 28 8.51 -18.84 14.24
N VAL A 29 8.66 -20.12 14.63
CA VAL A 29 9.96 -20.81 14.63
C VAL A 29 10.30 -21.29 13.23
N ASP A 30 9.34 -21.89 12.52
CA ASP A 30 9.54 -22.54 11.22
C ASP A 30 9.74 -21.53 10.07
N ALA A 31 9.13 -20.34 10.13
CA ALA A 31 9.21 -19.35 9.06
C ALA A 31 10.36 -18.36 9.27
N ASP A 32 11.20 -18.12 8.25
CA ASP A 32 12.28 -17.12 8.35
C ASP A 32 11.79 -15.68 8.18
N ALA A 33 10.76 -15.47 7.36
CA ALA A 33 10.20 -14.15 7.09
C ALA A 33 8.67 -14.18 7.03
N ALA A 34 8.06 -13.04 7.32
CA ALA A 34 6.62 -12.79 7.15
C ALA A 34 6.41 -11.61 6.20
N TYR A 35 5.51 -11.75 5.23
CA TYR A 35 5.07 -10.66 4.37
C TYR A 35 3.53 -10.62 4.35
N ILE A 36 2.93 -9.54 4.88
CA ILE A 36 1.49 -9.29 4.80
C ILE A 36 1.22 -8.31 3.64
N THR A 37 0.43 -8.77 2.69
CA THR A 37 0.05 -8.06 1.45
C THR A 37 -1.45 -8.17 1.23
N ASP A 38 -2.03 -7.22 0.51
CA ASP A 38 -3.40 -7.29 -0.02
C ASP A 38 -4.46 -7.74 1.01
N ALA A 39 -4.48 -7.06 2.17
CA ALA A 39 -5.50 -7.29 3.20
C ALA A 39 -6.75 -6.39 3.02
N TYR A 40 -6.95 -5.81 1.82
CA TYR A 40 -8.11 -4.99 1.45
C TYR A 40 -9.43 -5.73 1.66
N GLY A 41 -9.39 -7.05 1.43
CA GLY A 41 -10.49 -7.95 1.64
C GLY A 41 -11.40 -8.13 0.43
N VAL A 42 -12.19 -9.19 0.48
CA VAL A 42 -13.17 -9.58 -0.52
C VAL A 42 -14.55 -9.10 -0.08
N PHE A 43 -15.22 -8.29 -0.89
CA PHE A 43 -16.54 -7.77 -0.55
C PHE A 43 -17.67 -8.62 -1.14
N ARG A 44 -18.84 -8.65 -0.49
CA ARG A 44 -19.98 -9.48 -0.89
C ARG A 44 -20.48 -9.19 -2.30
N ASN A 45 -20.57 -7.92 -2.69
CA ASN A 45 -21.03 -7.53 -4.03
C ASN A 45 -20.03 -7.94 -5.12
N GLU A 46 -18.74 -7.93 -4.80
CA GLU A 46 -17.69 -8.40 -5.71
C GLU A 46 -17.74 -9.93 -5.87
N TRP A 47 -17.93 -10.65 -4.77
CA TRP A 47 -17.85 -12.11 -4.74
C TRP A 47 -19.12 -12.80 -5.26
N PHE A 48 -20.29 -12.42 -4.73
CA PHE A 48 -21.58 -13.01 -5.11
C PHE A 48 -22.22 -12.32 -6.32
N LYS A 49 -21.56 -11.29 -6.90
CA LYS A 49 -22.05 -10.50 -8.03
C LYS A 49 -23.47 -9.95 -7.83
N GLN A 50 -23.85 -9.69 -6.58
CA GLN A 50 -25.16 -9.14 -6.22
C GLN A 50 -25.06 -7.62 -6.10
N GLY A 51 -25.92 -6.89 -6.82
CA GLY A 51 -25.96 -5.42 -6.79
C GLY A 51 -24.89 -4.75 -7.66
N ASN A 52 -24.68 -3.45 -7.46
CA ASN A 52 -23.63 -2.70 -8.15
C ASN A 52 -22.27 -2.97 -7.47
N ILE A 53 -21.31 -3.51 -8.23
CA ILE A 53 -19.93 -3.81 -7.76
C ILE A 53 -19.25 -2.54 -7.23
N GLN A 54 -19.65 -1.36 -7.70
CA GLN A 54 -19.10 -0.08 -7.24
C GLN A 54 -19.67 0.40 -5.89
N ASP A 55 -20.68 -0.26 -5.33
CA ASP A 55 -21.27 0.12 -4.04
C ASP A 55 -20.63 -0.65 -2.88
N ARG A 56 -20.44 0.02 -1.73
CA ARG A 56 -19.94 -0.61 -0.49
C ARG A 56 -20.88 -1.75 -0.08
N SER A 57 -20.31 -2.93 0.16
CA SER A 57 -21.03 -4.10 0.68
C SER A 57 -20.35 -4.68 1.91
N GLY A 58 -21.00 -5.63 2.58
CA GLY A 58 -20.38 -6.33 3.72
C GLY A 58 -19.15 -7.12 3.28
N ILE A 59 -18.13 -7.20 4.14
CA ILE A 59 -16.91 -7.95 3.86
C ILE A 59 -17.11 -9.47 4.04
N VAL A 60 -16.50 -10.26 3.16
CA VAL A 60 -16.43 -11.72 3.22
C VAL A 60 -15.17 -12.18 3.97
N TYR A 61 -14.03 -11.55 3.70
CA TYR A 61 -12.74 -11.83 4.33
C TYR A 61 -11.78 -10.67 4.10
N GLY A 62 -10.96 -10.26 5.07
CA GLY A 62 -9.95 -9.23 4.90
C GLY A 62 -9.57 -8.53 6.19
N GLY A 63 -8.54 -7.68 6.13
CA GLY A 63 -7.96 -6.99 7.28
C GLY A 63 -7.06 -7.90 8.11
N MET A 64 -6.19 -7.29 8.90
CA MET A 64 -5.33 -8.02 9.82
C MET A 64 -6.16 -8.60 10.98
N SER A 65 -6.07 -9.91 11.17
CA SER A 65 -6.74 -10.62 12.28
C SER A 65 -5.94 -10.52 13.59
N LYS A 66 -6.56 -10.98 14.68
CA LYS A 66 -5.88 -11.15 15.99
C LYS A 66 -4.70 -12.12 15.91
N GLN A 67 -4.82 -13.15 15.08
CA GLN A 67 -3.79 -14.16 14.88
C GLN A 67 -2.63 -13.62 14.05
N ASP A 68 -2.92 -12.77 13.05
CA ASP A 68 -1.88 -12.13 12.24
C ASP A 68 -1.00 -11.21 13.08
N ILE A 69 -1.59 -10.28 13.85
CA ILE A 69 -0.79 -9.38 14.70
C ILE A 69 0.00 -10.14 15.77
N TYR A 70 -0.59 -11.17 16.37
CA TYR A 70 0.12 -12.00 17.34
C TYR A 70 1.30 -12.73 16.69
N PHE A 71 1.11 -13.30 15.50
CA PHE A 71 2.19 -13.92 14.74
C PHE A 71 3.30 -12.91 14.40
N LEU A 72 2.97 -11.70 13.96
CA LEU A 72 3.97 -10.67 13.67
C LEU A 72 4.77 -10.25 14.92
N GLU A 73 4.13 -10.17 16.09
CA GLU A 73 4.83 -9.93 17.35
C GLU A 73 5.78 -11.06 17.72
N LEU A 74 5.40 -12.33 17.46
CA LEU A 74 6.28 -13.47 17.65
C LEU A 74 7.48 -13.45 16.69
N MET A 75 7.26 -13.08 15.43
CA MET A 75 8.34 -12.89 14.45
C MET A 75 9.30 -11.80 14.91
N LYS A 76 8.77 -10.68 15.43
CA LYS A 76 9.56 -9.59 16.00
C LYS A 76 10.38 -10.03 17.20
N GLN A 77 9.78 -10.78 18.14
CA GLN A 77 10.48 -11.31 19.33
C GLN A 77 11.60 -12.31 19.00
N LYS A 78 11.51 -12.95 17.83
CA LYS A 78 12.50 -13.91 17.32
C LYS A 78 13.48 -13.27 16.33
N ASN A 79 13.52 -11.95 16.27
CA ASN A 79 14.43 -11.15 15.45
C ASN A 79 14.34 -11.44 13.94
N LYS A 80 13.14 -11.78 13.46
CA LYS A 80 12.90 -12.19 12.07
C LYS A 80 12.52 -11.03 11.17
N LEU A 81 12.55 -11.27 9.86
CA LEU A 81 12.14 -10.30 8.85
C LEU A 81 10.61 -10.21 8.78
N ILE A 82 10.11 -8.98 8.86
CA ILE A 82 8.70 -8.66 8.67
C ILE A 82 8.57 -7.60 7.57
N ILE A 83 7.74 -7.85 6.59
CA ILE A 83 7.36 -6.88 5.55
C ILE A 83 5.84 -6.73 5.60
N THR A 84 5.37 -5.50 5.52
CA THR A 84 3.95 -5.17 5.45
C THR A 84 3.75 -4.04 4.45
N GLU A 85 2.57 -3.97 3.85
CA GLU A 85 2.23 -2.91 2.91
C GLU A 85 0.84 -2.32 3.19
N PHE A 86 0.49 -1.30 2.40
CA PHE A 86 -0.82 -0.69 2.32
C PHE A 86 -1.96 -1.73 2.37
N ASN A 87 -3.10 -1.31 2.90
CA ASN A 87 -4.26 -2.17 3.21
C ASN A 87 -4.05 -3.20 4.35
N SER A 88 -2.88 -3.29 4.98
CA SER A 88 -2.67 -4.19 6.13
C SER A 88 -3.31 -3.70 7.43
N ILE A 89 -3.37 -2.38 7.65
CA ILE A 89 -3.84 -1.78 8.91
C ILE A 89 -5.02 -0.83 8.75
N GLY A 90 -5.35 -0.48 7.50
CA GLY A 90 -6.56 0.25 7.16
C GLY A 90 -7.82 -0.62 7.30
N SER A 91 -8.99 0.02 7.16
CA SER A 91 -10.25 -0.74 7.02
C SER A 91 -10.08 -1.79 5.91
N PRO A 92 -10.42 -3.06 6.17
CA PRO A 92 -11.35 -3.57 7.19
C PRO A 92 -10.73 -4.03 8.52
N THR A 93 -9.45 -3.75 8.77
CA THR A 93 -8.77 -4.13 10.02
C THR A 93 -9.42 -3.48 11.24
N ASP A 94 -9.66 -4.28 12.29
CA ASP A 94 -10.26 -3.81 13.53
C ASP A 94 -9.37 -2.72 14.20
N PRO A 95 -9.93 -1.60 14.67
CA PRO A 95 -9.16 -0.51 15.27
C PRO A 95 -8.26 -0.92 16.45
N VAL A 96 -8.64 -1.94 17.22
CA VAL A 96 -7.82 -2.48 18.32
C VAL A 96 -6.58 -3.17 17.75
N ILE A 97 -6.73 -3.90 16.65
CA ILE A 97 -5.63 -4.59 15.96
C ILE A 97 -4.70 -3.57 15.29
N ARG A 98 -5.27 -2.59 14.59
CA ARG A 98 -4.51 -1.45 14.05
C ARG A 98 -3.67 -0.80 15.15
N LYS A 99 -4.29 -0.39 16.27
CA LYS A 99 -3.55 0.26 17.37
C LYS A 99 -2.43 -0.61 17.93
N ARG A 100 -2.65 -1.92 18.06
CA ARG A 100 -1.62 -2.87 18.49
C ARG A 100 -0.46 -2.93 17.49
N PHE A 101 -0.75 -2.98 16.20
CA PHE A 101 0.26 -2.90 15.13
C PHE A 101 1.05 -1.59 15.21
N GLU A 102 0.36 -0.45 15.30
CA GLU A 102 0.99 0.87 15.34
C GLU A 102 1.96 1.00 16.53
N GLN A 103 1.55 0.49 17.70
CA GLN A 103 2.40 0.42 18.89
C GLN A 103 3.58 -0.54 18.75
N ALA A 104 3.35 -1.72 18.15
CA ALA A 104 4.37 -2.73 17.99
C ALA A 104 5.45 -2.31 16.98
N PHE A 105 5.09 -1.60 15.91
CA PHE A 105 5.97 -1.33 14.77
C PHE A 105 6.30 0.15 14.55
N GLY A 106 5.74 1.08 15.33
CA GLY A 106 6.09 2.51 15.26
C GLY A 106 5.63 3.21 13.97
N ILE A 107 4.54 2.72 13.37
CA ILE A 107 3.86 3.30 12.21
C ILE A 107 2.51 3.80 12.69
N ASN A 108 2.10 5.02 12.36
CA ASN A 108 0.79 5.56 12.73
C ASN A 108 0.03 5.97 11.47
N TRP A 109 -1.10 5.34 11.19
CA TRP A 109 -1.91 5.71 10.03
C TRP A 109 -2.70 6.99 10.33
N SER A 110 -2.69 7.94 9.39
CA SER A 110 -3.42 9.21 9.53
C SER A 110 -4.93 9.09 9.31
N GLY A 111 -5.41 7.92 8.86
CA GLY A 111 -6.78 7.71 8.40
C GLY A 111 -7.01 8.10 6.92
N TRP A 112 -6.01 8.70 6.27
CA TRP A 112 -6.09 9.07 4.86
C TRP A 112 -5.49 8.01 3.95
N ILE A 113 -6.19 7.75 2.85
CA ILE A 113 -5.67 7.06 1.66
C ILE A 113 -5.78 8.01 0.46
N GLY A 114 -5.01 7.76 -0.58
CA GLY A 114 -5.11 8.52 -1.82
C GLY A 114 -4.85 7.69 -3.06
N ARG A 115 -5.31 8.21 -4.19
CA ARG A 115 -5.11 7.62 -5.52
C ARG A 115 -5.18 8.70 -6.59
N TYR A 116 -4.41 8.51 -7.66
CA TYR A 116 -4.51 9.31 -8.86
C TYR A 116 -5.62 8.81 -9.80
N PHE A 117 -6.31 9.76 -10.45
CA PHE A 117 -7.28 9.51 -11.51
C PHE A 117 -6.90 10.34 -12.73
N GLU A 118 -6.92 9.73 -13.92
CA GLU A 118 -6.61 10.42 -15.19
C GLU A 118 -7.63 11.52 -15.54
N SER A 119 -8.86 11.40 -15.06
CA SER A 119 -9.87 12.44 -15.17
C SER A 119 -10.92 12.32 -14.08
N PHE A 120 -11.26 13.46 -13.47
CA PHE A 120 -12.43 13.61 -12.61
C PHE A 120 -13.72 13.96 -13.38
N ASP A 121 -13.69 14.04 -14.72
CA ASP A 121 -14.91 14.24 -15.50
C ASP A 121 -15.75 12.96 -15.57
N THR A 122 -16.87 12.94 -14.84
CA THR A 122 -17.86 11.84 -14.84
C THR A 122 -18.47 11.48 -16.21
N THR A 123 -18.35 12.39 -17.20
CA THR A 123 -18.80 12.12 -18.57
C THR A 123 -17.78 11.30 -19.37
N VAL A 124 -16.49 11.41 -19.03
CA VAL A 124 -15.37 10.74 -19.70
C VAL A 124 -14.93 9.50 -18.91
N ASN A 125 -14.63 9.66 -17.62
CA ASN A 125 -14.15 8.59 -16.76
C ASN A 125 -15.34 7.85 -16.09
N LYS A 126 -15.71 6.70 -16.67
CA LYS A 126 -16.76 5.83 -16.13
C LYS A 126 -16.28 4.93 -14.97
N GLU A 127 -14.98 4.91 -14.71
CA GLU A 127 -14.38 4.16 -13.60
C GLU A 127 -14.33 4.95 -12.30
N LEU A 128 -14.70 6.24 -12.32
CA LEU A 128 -14.85 7.02 -11.10
C LEU A 128 -15.90 6.37 -10.19
N PRO A 129 -15.53 5.97 -8.96
CA PRO A 129 -16.50 5.34 -8.08
C PRO A 129 -17.61 6.31 -7.69
N SER A 130 -18.86 5.88 -7.80
CA SER A 130 -20.03 6.71 -7.48
C SER A 130 -19.99 7.21 -6.02
N TRP A 131 -19.44 6.42 -5.11
CA TRP A 131 -19.27 6.80 -3.70
C TRP A 131 -18.29 7.98 -3.51
N LEU A 132 -17.24 8.09 -4.34
CA LEU A 132 -16.26 9.18 -4.25
C LEU A 132 -16.94 10.52 -4.53
N ILE A 133 -17.74 10.55 -5.61
CA ILE A 133 -18.49 11.73 -6.04
C ILE A 133 -19.54 12.12 -4.99
N LYS A 134 -20.30 11.13 -4.50
CA LYS A 134 -21.33 11.34 -3.48
C LYS A 134 -20.73 11.90 -2.19
N ASN A 135 -19.61 11.35 -1.73
CA ASN A 135 -18.94 11.75 -0.51
C ASN A 135 -18.38 13.17 -0.60
N TYR A 136 -17.77 13.54 -1.73
CA TYR A 136 -17.35 14.93 -1.97
C TYR A 136 -18.52 15.91 -1.95
N LYS A 137 -19.58 15.61 -2.72
CA LYS A 137 -20.78 16.46 -2.84
C LYS A 137 -21.47 16.75 -1.51
N ARG A 138 -21.42 15.81 -0.56
CA ARG A 138 -22.01 15.93 0.78
C ARG A 138 -21.50 17.14 1.56
N THR A 139 -20.23 17.50 1.39
CA THR A 139 -19.60 18.63 2.10
C THR A 139 -19.36 19.86 1.21
N HIS A 140 -19.69 19.77 -0.08
CA HIS A 140 -19.39 20.82 -1.08
C HIS A 140 -20.65 21.28 -1.83
N GLN A 141 -21.74 21.51 -1.09
CA GLN A 141 -23.01 22.07 -1.63
C GLN A 141 -23.55 21.30 -2.85
N ASN A 142 -23.38 19.98 -2.86
CA ASN A 142 -23.78 19.09 -3.95
C ASN A 142 -23.07 19.34 -5.30
N GLN A 143 -21.93 20.04 -5.29
CA GLN A 143 -21.16 20.36 -6.49
C GLN A 143 -20.05 19.34 -6.77
N TRP A 144 -19.77 19.13 -8.06
CA TRP A 144 -18.61 18.39 -8.55
C TRP A 144 -17.99 19.18 -9.72
N PRO A 145 -17.13 20.17 -9.43
CA PRO A 145 -16.64 21.09 -10.44
C PRO A 145 -15.40 20.58 -11.19
N PHE A 146 -15.00 19.32 -11.01
CA PHE A 146 -13.75 18.77 -11.53
C PHE A 146 -13.92 18.09 -12.90
N LYS A 147 -12.89 18.22 -13.73
CA LYS A 147 -12.83 17.77 -15.12
C LYS A 147 -11.48 17.15 -15.51
N LYS A 148 -10.39 17.60 -14.91
CA LYS A 148 -9.02 17.14 -15.23
C LYS A 148 -8.59 15.97 -14.34
N GLY A 149 -7.45 15.38 -14.64
CA GLY A 149 -6.81 14.39 -13.78
C GLY A 149 -6.29 15.01 -12.48
N GLY A 150 -5.88 14.17 -11.54
CA GLY A 150 -5.30 14.60 -10.28
C GLY A 150 -5.44 13.57 -9.18
N VAL A 151 -5.26 14.00 -7.94
CA VAL A 151 -5.19 13.11 -6.77
C VAL A 151 -6.41 13.30 -5.88
N ALA A 152 -7.09 12.20 -5.56
CA ALA A 152 -8.15 12.18 -4.57
C ALA A 152 -7.62 11.60 -3.26
N PHE A 153 -7.94 12.24 -2.14
CA PHE A 153 -7.69 11.76 -0.79
C PHE A 153 -9.01 11.42 -0.13
N ILE A 154 -9.06 10.28 0.55
CA ILE A 154 -10.25 9.77 1.21
C ILE A 154 -9.90 9.45 2.66
N ASN A 155 -10.67 10.01 3.59
CA ASN A 155 -10.55 9.67 5.00
C ASN A 155 -11.44 8.46 5.30
N ALA A 156 -10.83 7.39 5.79
CA ALA A 156 -11.53 6.13 6.01
C ALA A 156 -12.52 6.15 7.19
N ASP A 157 -12.33 7.05 8.16
CA ASP A 157 -13.14 7.07 9.38
C ASP A 157 -14.44 7.87 9.20
N ASN A 158 -14.43 8.92 8.36
CA ASN A 158 -15.56 9.85 8.20
C ASN A 158 -16.00 10.09 6.75
N ASP A 159 -15.41 9.37 5.79
CA ASP A 159 -15.72 9.46 4.37
C ASP A 159 -15.52 10.87 3.77
N LEU A 160 -14.68 11.72 4.39
CA LEU A 160 -14.29 13.00 3.78
C LEU A 160 -13.46 12.75 2.52
N VAL A 161 -13.70 13.56 1.50
CA VAL A 161 -13.00 13.50 0.21
C VAL A 161 -12.39 14.87 -0.08
N VAL A 162 -11.10 14.88 -0.40
CA VAL A 162 -10.33 16.06 -0.81
C VAL A 162 -9.78 15.80 -2.20
N ILE A 163 -9.92 16.75 -3.12
CA ILE A 163 -9.51 16.60 -4.52
C ILE A 163 -8.47 17.65 -4.88
N LEU A 164 -7.30 17.20 -5.33
CA LEU A 164 -6.30 18.04 -5.97
C LEU A 164 -6.32 17.80 -7.48
N GLU A 165 -7.07 18.63 -8.19
CA GLU A 165 -7.10 18.65 -9.65
C GLU A 165 -5.85 19.29 -10.28
N ASN A 166 -5.38 18.71 -11.39
CA ASN A 166 -4.27 19.20 -12.21
C ASN A 166 -4.52 20.63 -12.74
N ASP A 167 -3.46 21.41 -12.93
CA ASP A 167 -3.42 22.85 -13.23
C ASP A 167 -4.05 23.77 -12.16
N LYS A 168 -5.01 23.28 -11.37
CA LYS A 168 -5.66 24.05 -10.31
C LYS A 168 -4.87 23.98 -9.00
N HIS A 169 -4.50 22.78 -8.57
CA HIS A 169 -3.85 22.56 -7.27
C HIS A 169 -2.44 21.97 -7.38
N LEU A 170 -2.13 21.31 -8.49
CA LEU A 170 -0.90 20.56 -8.69
C LEU A 170 0.05 21.32 -9.63
N LYS A 171 1.35 21.30 -9.32
CA LYS A 171 2.44 21.69 -10.23
C LYS A 171 2.83 20.54 -11.14
N THR A 172 2.79 19.32 -10.59
CA THR A 172 2.94 18.09 -11.36
C THR A 172 1.74 17.19 -11.09
N GLU A 173 1.14 16.65 -12.14
CA GLU A 173 -0.12 15.90 -12.09
C GLU A 173 -0.06 14.64 -11.22
N LEU A 174 1.06 13.93 -11.23
CA LEU A 174 1.21 12.64 -10.58
C LEU A 174 1.91 12.73 -9.23
N PRO A 175 1.55 11.88 -8.26
CA PRO A 175 2.40 11.56 -7.11
C PRO A 175 3.72 10.92 -7.56
N TYR A 176 4.77 11.17 -6.78
CA TYR A 176 6.07 10.51 -6.97
C TYR A 176 6.58 9.92 -5.67
N ILE A 177 7.27 8.79 -5.77
CA ILE A 177 8.13 8.27 -4.72
C ILE A 177 9.56 8.77 -4.98
N CYS A 178 10.13 9.43 -3.99
CA CYS A 178 11.49 9.97 -4.01
C CYS A 178 12.36 9.22 -3.02
N ALA A 179 13.39 8.54 -3.52
CA ALA A 179 14.29 7.73 -2.71
C ALA A 179 15.32 8.61 -1.97
N SER A 180 15.68 8.20 -0.75
CA SER A 180 16.84 8.73 -0.05
C SER A 180 18.14 8.22 -0.68
N GLU A 181 19.29 8.73 -0.23
CA GLU A 181 20.59 8.20 -0.66
C GLU A 181 20.73 6.70 -0.36
N GLU A 182 20.20 6.23 0.77
CA GLU A 182 20.16 4.81 1.13
C GLU A 182 19.29 4.02 0.14
N GLY A 183 18.09 4.53 -0.18
CA GLY A 183 17.20 3.94 -1.18
C GLY A 183 17.89 3.72 -2.53
N ILE A 184 18.66 4.71 -2.98
CA ILE A 184 19.38 4.65 -4.26
C ILE A 184 20.58 3.70 -4.18
N LYS A 185 21.46 3.91 -3.20
CA LYS A 185 22.77 3.24 -3.14
C LYS A 185 22.67 1.79 -2.66
N HIS A 186 21.81 1.51 -1.67
CA HIS A 186 21.69 0.19 -1.05
C HIS A 186 20.60 -0.65 -1.72
N TYR A 187 19.40 -0.08 -1.89
CA TYR A 187 18.25 -0.81 -2.44
C TYR A 187 18.11 -0.72 -3.96
N GLY A 188 19.00 0.01 -4.64
CA GLY A 188 18.98 0.13 -6.11
C GLY A 188 17.74 0.83 -6.66
N MET A 189 17.07 1.64 -5.84
CA MET A 189 15.89 2.40 -6.26
C MET A 189 16.28 3.55 -7.20
N PRO A 190 15.39 3.97 -8.12
CA PRO A 190 15.57 5.24 -8.81
C PRO A 190 15.43 6.40 -7.82
N GLU A 191 16.11 7.51 -8.10
CA GLU A 191 15.97 8.75 -7.31
C GLU A 191 14.50 9.21 -7.22
N LYS A 192 13.76 9.05 -8.32
CA LYS A 192 12.34 9.43 -8.40
C LYS A 192 11.60 8.49 -9.36
N ILE A 193 10.40 8.07 -8.97
CA ILE A 193 9.47 7.32 -9.84
C ILE A 193 8.03 7.76 -9.61
N LYS A 194 7.24 7.83 -10.68
CA LYS A 194 5.81 8.17 -10.59
C LYS A 194 5.05 7.01 -9.93
N TYR A 195 3.98 7.33 -9.22
CA TYR A 195 3.08 6.34 -8.65
C TYR A 195 1.64 6.82 -8.73
N SER A 196 0.79 6.07 -9.44
CA SER A 196 -0.59 6.47 -9.76
C SER A 196 -1.66 5.69 -9.00
N PHE A 197 -1.26 4.70 -8.21
CA PHE A 197 -2.21 3.79 -7.56
C PHE A 197 -2.46 4.14 -6.09
N TRP A 198 -3.08 3.24 -5.34
CA TRP A 198 -3.48 3.49 -3.96
C TRP A 198 -2.29 3.59 -3.01
N PHE A 199 -2.31 4.61 -2.17
CA PHE A 199 -1.34 4.83 -1.09
C PHE A 199 -2.06 5.22 0.20
N ASP A 200 -1.43 4.97 1.35
CA ASP A 200 -1.84 5.55 2.62
C ASP A 200 -0.88 6.64 3.07
N ILE A 201 -1.37 7.47 3.98
CA ILE A 201 -0.57 8.51 4.62
C ILE A 201 -0.31 8.06 6.05
N VAL A 202 0.95 7.75 6.33
CA VAL A 202 1.43 7.34 7.64
C VAL A 202 2.38 8.37 8.24
N ASN A 203 2.46 8.40 9.55
CA ASN A 203 3.51 9.05 10.30
C ASN A 203 4.39 7.97 10.93
N VAL A 204 5.68 8.25 11.04
CA VAL A 204 6.67 7.28 11.51
C VAL A 204 7.30 7.77 12.79
N ASN A 205 7.43 6.89 13.78
CA ASN A 205 8.22 7.18 14.95
C ASN A 205 9.72 7.07 14.63
N GLN A 206 10.37 8.23 14.44
CA GLN A 206 11.77 8.30 14.02
C GLN A 206 12.79 7.80 15.07
N SER A 207 12.38 7.59 16.33
CA SER A 207 13.25 6.95 17.32
C SER A 207 13.30 5.42 17.17
N PHE A 208 12.32 4.85 16.48
CA PHE A 208 12.24 3.42 16.16
C PHE A 208 12.66 3.13 14.73
N ASN A 209 12.22 3.95 13.77
CA ASN A 209 12.27 3.64 12.36
C ASN A 209 12.93 4.78 11.56
N HIS A 210 13.46 4.47 10.39
CA HIS A 210 13.92 5.45 9.42
C HIS A 210 13.17 5.33 8.10
N VAL A 211 13.20 6.40 7.29
CA VAL A 211 12.47 6.48 6.02
C VAL A 211 13.45 6.30 4.86
N ILE A 212 13.18 5.31 4.01
CA ILE A 212 13.99 5.00 2.81
C ILE A 212 13.52 5.83 1.61
N SER A 213 12.24 6.18 1.56
CA SER A 213 11.70 7.06 0.52
C SER A 213 10.40 7.72 0.97
N ASP A 214 10.11 8.86 0.36
CA ASP A 214 8.91 9.66 0.61
C ASP A 214 8.03 9.74 -0.64
N PHE A 215 6.72 9.70 -0.43
CA PHE A 215 5.77 10.25 -1.39
C PHE A 215 5.89 11.77 -1.42
N ARG A 216 5.82 12.34 -2.61
CA ARG A 216 5.75 13.77 -2.86
C ARG A 216 4.59 14.09 -3.78
N ILE A 217 3.66 14.89 -3.25
CA ILE A 217 2.55 15.49 -3.99
C ILE A 217 2.96 16.93 -4.29
N ASP A 218 3.31 17.19 -5.55
CA ASP A 218 3.86 18.49 -5.96
C ASP A 218 2.74 19.52 -6.15
N VAL A 219 2.43 20.24 -5.08
CA VAL A 219 1.33 21.21 -5.02
C VAL A 219 1.78 22.65 -5.29
N ASN A 220 0.85 23.45 -5.82
CA ASN A 220 0.95 24.92 -5.84
C ASN A 220 0.37 25.52 -4.53
N GLU A 221 0.32 26.85 -4.41
CA GLU A 221 -0.19 27.49 -3.19
C GLU A 221 -1.67 27.16 -2.91
N ALA A 222 -2.49 27.01 -3.95
CA ALA A 222 -3.90 26.60 -3.78
C ALA A 222 -4.00 25.16 -3.28
N GLY A 223 -3.20 24.23 -3.84
CA GLY A 223 -3.15 22.85 -3.36
C GLY A 223 -2.61 22.74 -1.93
N LYS A 224 -1.61 23.55 -1.58
CA LYS A 224 -1.08 23.61 -0.21
C LYS A 224 -2.14 24.11 0.78
N ALA A 225 -2.90 25.14 0.41
CA ALA A 225 -4.00 25.66 1.23
C ALA A 225 -5.12 24.62 1.39
N GLU A 226 -5.44 23.87 0.32
CA GLU A 226 -6.44 22.80 0.35
C GLU A 226 -6.01 21.67 1.31
N LEU A 227 -4.78 21.16 1.17
CA LEU A 227 -4.26 20.10 2.03
C LEU A 227 -4.15 20.53 3.51
N ALA A 228 -3.78 21.78 3.77
CA ALA A 228 -3.61 22.31 5.12
C ALA A 228 -4.93 22.32 5.92
N GLN A 229 -6.07 22.56 5.28
CA GLN A 229 -7.40 22.51 5.92
C GLN A 229 -7.69 21.15 6.57
N TYR A 230 -7.17 20.08 5.97
CA TYR A 230 -7.40 18.70 6.39
C TYR A 230 -6.20 18.06 7.09
N LYS A 231 -5.14 18.85 7.34
CA LYS A 231 -3.86 18.39 7.92
C LYS A 231 -3.22 17.25 7.11
N ILE A 232 -3.41 17.24 5.80
CA ILE A 232 -2.80 16.27 4.91
C ILE A 232 -1.40 16.82 4.53
N PRO A 233 -0.31 16.08 4.79
CA PRO A 233 1.01 16.52 4.36
C PRO A 233 1.18 16.31 2.85
N SER A 234 1.91 17.23 2.18
CA SER A 234 2.28 17.06 0.77
C SER A 234 3.51 16.16 0.57
N SER A 235 4.18 15.77 1.66
CA SER A 235 5.29 14.82 1.68
C SER A 235 5.15 13.92 2.89
N PHE A 236 5.24 12.60 2.69
CA PHE A 236 5.07 11.61 3.74
C PHE A 236 5.80 10.30 3.37
N PRO A 237 6.11 9.43 4.34
CA PRO A 237 6.87 8.21 4.09
C PRO A 237 6.18 7.27 3.10
N ALA A 238 6.92 6.82 2.08
CA ALA A 238 6.53 5.79 1.13
C ALA A 238 7.09 4.41 1.50
N ILE A 239 8.34 4.37 1.98
CA ILE A 239 8.97 3.16 2.50
C ILE A 239 9.62 3.49 3.84
N THR A 240 9.19 2.77 4.87
CA THR A 240 9.74 2.88 6.22
C THR A 240 10.45 1.58 6.57
N ALA A 241 11.58 1.68 7.27
CA ALA A 241 12.35 0.55 7.71
C ALA A 241 12.74 0.64 9.19
N HIS A 242 12.87 -0.53 9.79
CA HIS A 242 13.55 -0.78 11.04
C HIS A 242 14.63 -1.83 10.77
N ILE A 243 15.89 -1.49 10.96
CA ILE A 243 17.01 -2.39 10.68
C ILE A 243 17.97 -2.31 11.86
N ASN A 244 17.83 -3.24 12.79
CA ASN A 244 18.68 -3.31 13.96
C ASN A 244 18.85 -4.78 14.43
N LYS A 245 19.62 -5.01 15.49
CA LYS A 245 19.95 -6.36 15.99
C LYS A 245 18.74 -7.10 16.58
N ASP A 246 17.71 -6.36 16.98
CA ASP A 246 16.50 -6.90 17.59
C ASP A 246 15.49 -7.40 16.56
N TYR A 247 15.28 -6.74 15.42
CA TYR A 247 14.47 -7.30 14.31
C TYR A 247 14.67 -6.50 13.02
N ARG A 248 14.07 -6.98 11.93
CA ARG A 248 13.98 -6.25 10.67
C ARG A 248 12.52 -6.07 10.28
N PHE A 249 12.13 -4.84 10.02
CA PHE A 249 10.76 -4.52 9.63
C PHE A 249 10.73 -3.51 8.48
N PHE A 250 9.81 -3.71 7.53
CA PHE A 250 9.55 -2.80 6.43
C PHE A 250 8.05 -2.55 6.30
N TYR A 251 7.67 -1.28 6.13
CA TYR A 251 6.32 -0.85 5.81
C TYR A 251 6.31 -0.12 4.48
N PHE A 252 5.53 -0.61 3.51
CA PHE A 252 5.31 0.05 2.22
C PHE A 252 3.96 0.78 2.23
N SER A 253 3.97 2.11 2.17
CA SER A 253 2.78 2.95 2.27
C SER A 253 1.95 3.00 0.98
N ALA A 254 2.05 1.98 0.14
CA ALA A 254 1.29 1.87 -1.09
C ALA A 254 1.12 0.40 -1.49
N ASP A 255 0.19 0.16 -2.40
CA ASP A 255 -0.06 -1.16 -2.96
C ASP A 255 1.09 -1.50 -3.92
N PHE A 256 2.16 -2.06 -3.35
CA PHE A 256 3.42 -2.29 -4.02
C PHE A 256 3.40 -3.63 -4.75
N CYS A 257 2.62 -4.60 -4.27
CA CYS A 257 2.54 -5.92 -4.87
C CYS A 257 1.58 -6.01 -6.07
N ASP A 258 0.56 -5.15 -6.19
CA ASP A 258 -0.35 -5.11 -7.35
C ASP A 258 0.33 -4.55 -8.61
N ASN A 259 1.01 -5.44 -9.33
CA ASN A 259 1.67 -5.15 -10.60
C ASN A 259 1.15 -6.07 -11.71
N PRO A 260 0.84 -5.53 -12.90
CA PRO A 260 0.37 -6.29 -14.05
C PRO A 260 1.54 -7.02 -14.75
N ILE A 261 2.22 -7.91 -14.02
CA ILE A 261 3.32 -8.73 -14.50
C ILE A 261 2.85 -10.17 -14.65
N SER A 262 2.99 -10.72 -15.85
CA SER A 262 2.65 -12.13 -16.10
C SER A 262 3.65 -13.07 -15.43
N LEU A 263 3.13 -14.01 -14.64
CA LEU A 263 3.86 -15.13 -14.04
C LEU A 263 4.55 -16.03 -15.08
N SER A 264 4.09 -16.02 -16.34
CA SER A 264 4.71 -16.84 -17.40
C SER A 264 6.20 -16.52 -17.61
N SER A 265 6.64 -15.30 -17.27
CA SER A 265 8.03 -14.86 -17.44
C SER A 265 8.89 -15.02 -16.18
N SER A 266 8.31 -15.35 -15.02
CA SER A 266 9.04 -15.41 -13.74
C SER A 266 10.00 -16.59 -13.62
N TYR A 267 9.82 -17.64 -14.43
CA TYR A 267 10.67 -18.83 -14.44
C TYR A 267 11.98 -18.65 -15.23
N PHE A 268 12.11 -17.58 -16.02
CA PHE A 268 13.27 -17.35 -16.87
C PHE A 268 14.33 -16.48 -16.18
N LYS A 269 15.42 -17.12 -15.76
CA LYS A 269 16.63 -16.45 -15.23
C LYS A 269 17.26 -15.60 -16.35
N GLY A 270 16.96 -14.29 -16.38
CA GLY A 270 17.47 -13.35 -17.38
C GLY A 270 16.46 -12.31 -17.89
N VAL A 271 15.16 -12.45 -17.60
CA VAL A 271 14.12 -11.49 -18.02
C VAL A 271 14.39 -10.05 -17.55
N ALA A 272 15.07 -9.88 -16.41
CA ALA A 272 15.46 -8.57 -15.91
C ALA A 272 16.40 -7.77 -16.84
N PHE A 273 17.17 -8.43 -17.72
CA PHE A 273 18.05 -7.76 -18.69
C PHE A 273 17.28 -7.05 -19.82
N PHE A 274 16.06 -7.50 -20.09
CA PHE A 274 15.20 -6.96 -21.15
C PHE A 274 14.07 -6.07 -20.62
N LYS A 275 14.15 -5.64 -19.35
CA LYS A 275 13.11 -4.86 -18.67
C LYS A 275 12.68 -3.60 -19.43
N TRP A 276 13.60 -2.95 -20.14
CA TRP A 276 13.34 -1.74 -20.94
C TRP A 276 12.34 -1.94 -22.10
N MET A 277 12.17 -3.18 -22.59
CA MET A 277 11.18 -3.53 -23.61
C MET A 277 9.79 -3.87 -23.04
N MET A 278 9.67 -3.95 -21.70
CA MET A 278 8.47 -4.45 -21.03
C MET A 278 7.56 -3.34 -20.49
N TYR A 279 7.97 -2.07 -20.55
CA TYR A 279 7.22 -0.93 -20.03
C TYR A 279 7.41 0.34 -20.86
N THR A 280 6.41 1.23 -20.83
CA THR A 280 6.47 2.55 -21.48
C THR A 280 6.36 3.63 -20.42
N GLU A 281 7.47 4.33 -20.14
CA GLU A 281 7.54 5.30 -19.04
C GLU A 281 6.62 6.53 -19.22
N ARG A 282 6.07 6.74 -20.40
CA ARG A 282 5.22 7.90 -20.73
C ARG A 282 3.75 7.74 -20.30
N GLU A 283 3.28 6.52 -20.06
CA GLU A 283 1.86 6.27 -19.73
C GLU A 283 1.57 6.41 -18.23
N PRO A 284 0.74 7.37 -17.77
CA PRO A 284 0.52 7.66 -16.35
C PRO A 284 0.09 6.46 -15.48
N LEU A 285 -0.72 5.57 -16.02
CA LEU A 285 -1.24 4.38 -15.33
C LEU A 285 -0.35 3.12 -15.47
N GLU A 286 0.77 3.23 -16.18
CA GLU A 286 1.69 2.11 -16.39
C GLU A 286 2.42 1.74 -15.08
N ARG A 287 2.22 0.51 -14.59
CA ARG A 287 2.76 0.03 -13.30
C ARG A 287 3.94 -0.94 -13.42
N LYS A 288 4.30 -1.43 -14.60
CA LYS A 288 5.43 -2.35 -14.78
C LYS A 288 6.77 -1.64 -14.60
N SER A 289 6.90 -0.36 -14.97
CA SER A 289 8.10 0.42 -14.65
C SER A 289 8.34 0.49 -13.14
N PHE A 290 7.28 0.68 -12.35
CA PHE A 290 7.32 0.62 -10.89
C PHE A 290 7.83 -0.74 -10.39
N PHE A 291 7.26 -1.84 -10.88
CA PHE A 291 7.73 -3.19 -10.55
C PHE A 291 9.24 -3.38 -10.81
N TRP A 292 9.68 -3.07 -12.03
CA TRP A 292 11.05 -3.38 -12.47
C TRP A 292 12.11 -2.45 -11.91
N ARG A 293 11.77 -1.18 -11.66
CA ARG A 293 12.72 -0.16 -11.24
C ARG A 293 12.73 0.04 -9.73
N LEU A 294 11.61 -0.10 -9.03
CA LEU A 294 11.53 0.13 -7.59
C LEU A 294 11.25 -1.16 -6.81
N TYR A 295 10.13 -1.83 -7.05
CA TYR A 295 9.67 -2.92 -6.19
C TYR A 295 10.61 -4.13 -6.20
N ARG A 296 10.97 -4.63 -7.38
CA ARG A 296 11.86 -5.78 -7.53
C ARG A 296 13.24 -5.56 -6.90
N PRO A 297 14.01 -4.51 -7.23
CA PRO A 297 15.33 -4.32 -6.63
C PRO A 297 15.24 -4.15 -5.11
N LEU A 298 14.27 -3.36 -4.61
CA LEU A 298 14.02 -3.18 -3.18
C LEU A 298 13.82 -4.52 -2.45
N VAL A 299 12.81 -5.31 -2.86
CA VAL A 299 12.48 -6.57 -2.19
C VAL A 299 13.62 -7.60 -2.36
N THR A 300 14.30 -7.61 -3.51
CA THR A 300 15.46 -8.48 -3.73
C THR A 300 16.57 -8.16 -2.73
N THR A 301 16.91 -6.88 -2.55
CA THR A 301 17.93 -6.46 -1.58
C THR A 301 17.50 -6.79 -0.15
N ILE A 302 16.26 -6.50 0.24
CA ILE A 302 15.74 -6.82 1.59
C ILE A 302 15.90 -8.32 1.91
N LEU A 303 15.51 -9.19 0.98
CA LEU A 303 15.58 -10.64 1.17
C LEU A 303 17.03 -11.14 1.20
N ASN A 304 17.89 -10.63 0.31
CA ASN A 304 19.31 -10.99 0.28
C ASN A 304 20.03 -10.54 1.56
N ASP A 305 19.81 -9.31 2.01
CA ASP A 305 20.41 -8.80 3.25
C ASP A 305 19.99 -9.63 4.46
N TYR A 306 18.73 -10.05 4.51
CA TYR A 306 18.25 -10.89 5.59
C TYR A 306 18.85 -12.30 5.53
N HIS A 307 18.84 -12.92 4.34
CA HIS A 307 19.49 -14.20 4.10
C HIS A 307 20.97 -14.20 4.50
N ASP A 308 21.69 -13.14 4.14
CA ASP A 308 23.11 -13.00 4.49
C ASP A 308 23.31 -12.76 5.99
N SER A 309 22.34 -12.13 6.67
CA SER A 309 22.40 -11.95 8.12
C SER A 309 22.22 -13.27 8.89
N ILE A 310 21.29 -14.13 8.47
CA ILE A 310 21.05 -15.42 9.16
C ILE A 310 22.13 -16.47 8.87
N ASN A 311 22.82 -16.37 7.73
CA ASN A 311 23.91 -17.30 7.38
C ASN A 311 25.28 -16.90 7.94
N LYS A 312 25.46 -15.65 8.35
CA LYS A 312 26.69 -15.22 9.06
C LYS A 312 26.70 -15.65 10.53
N ASP A 313 25.53 -15.95 11.08
CA ASP A 313 25.34 -16.38 12.46
C ASP A 313 25.31 -17.92 12.61
N GLN A 314 25.51 -18.68 11.52
CA GLN A 314 25.69 -20.14 11.50
C GLN A 314 27.18 -20.51 11.30
#